data_AF-A9Q6T1-F1
#
_entry.id   AF-A9Q6T1-F1
#
_cell.length_a   1.000
_cell.length_b   1.000
_cell.length_c   1.000
_cell.angle_alpha   90.00
_cell.angle_beta   90.00
_cell.angle_gamma   90.00
#
_symmetry.space_group_name_H-M   'P 1'
#
loop_
_entity.id
_entity.type
_entity.pdbx_description
1 polymer ?
#
loop_
_entity_poly.entity_id
_entity_poly.type
_entity_poly.pdbx_seq_one_letter_code
_entity_poly.pdbx_strand_id
1 'polypeptide(L)' 'WGMKYFWDVLLDADIESDILGWQYISGSLPDGHELGRLDNPEVQGQKYDPDGEYVRTWIPELARMPGEWIHHPWDA' A
#
# COMPACT_ATOMS: atom_id res chain seq x y z
N TRP A 1 6.37 15.70 -0.84
CA TRP A 1 6.66 15.23 -2.21
C TRP A 1 5.62 14.25 -2.73
N GLY A 2 5.13 13.30 -1.92
CA GLY A 2 4.10 12.31 -2.33
C GLY A 2 2.87 12.90 -3.03
N MET A 3 2.18 13.88 -2.40
CA MET A 3 1.00 14.52 -3.00
C MET A 3 1.27 15.12 -4.39
N LYS A 4 2.47 15.71 -4.62
CA LYS A 4 2.81 16.27 -5.94
C LYS A 4 2.97 15.21 -7.01
N TYR A 5 3.47 14.02 -6.66
CA TYR A 5 3.58 12.90 -7.59
C TYR A 5 2.18 12.37 -7.93
N PHE A 6 1.33 12.17 -6.91
CA PHE A 6 -0.05 11.70 -7.09
C PHE A 6 -0.83 12.65 -8.02
N TRP A 7 -0.69 13.96 -7.79
CA TRP A 7 -1.28 15.01 -8.62
C TRP A 7 -0.88 14.94 -10.11
N ASP A 8 0.31 14.42 -10.43
CA ASP A 8 0.83 14.36 -11.80
C ASP A 8 0.46 13.07 -12.54
N VAL A 9 0.18 11.98 -11.81
CA VAL A 9 0.02 10.64 -12.40
C VAL A 9 -1.37 10.02 -12.23
N LEU A 10 -2.17 10.48 -11.25
CA LEU A 10 -3.51 9.96 -11.03
C LEU A 10 -4.52 10.66 -11.93
N LEU A 11 -5.33 9.87 -12.63
CA LEU A 11 -6.40 10.36 -13.50
C LEU A 11 -7.54 11.01 -12.70
N ASP A 12 -7.73 10.60 -11.46
CA ASP A 12 -8.78 11.03 -10.54
C ASP A 12 -8.28 12.02 -9.48
N ALA A 13 -7.13 12.67 -9.73
CA ALA A 13 -6.57 13.68 -8.83
C ALA A 13 -7.60 14.79 -8.53
N ASP A 14 -8.00 14.86 -7.27
CA ASP A 14 -8.98 15.79 -6.72
C ASP A 14 -8.42 16.37 -5.42
N ILE A 15 -8.36 17.71 -5.32
CA ILE A 15 -7.61 18.36 -4.24
C ILE A 15 -8.23 18.08 -2.87
N GLU A 16 -9.55 18.09 -2.77
CA GLU A 16 -10.27 17.83 -1.52
C GLU A 16 -10.08 16.38 -1.06
N SER A 17 -10.29 15.42 -1.96
CA SER A 17 -10.20 14.00 -1.66
C SER A 17 -8.76 13.57 -1.35
N ASP A 18 -7.77 14.09 -2.08
CA ASP A 18 -6.36 13.79 -1.81
C ASP A 18 -5.92 14.33 -0.46
N ILE A 19 -6.26 15.59 -0.14
CA ILE A 19 -5.92 16.18 1.18
C ILE A 19 -6.52 15.34 2.30
N LEU A 20 -7.78 14.91 2.16
CA LEU A 20 -8.42 14.04 3.14
C LEU A 20 -7.70 12.70 3.29
N GLY A 21 -7.32 12.07 2.17
CA GLY A 21 -6.56 10.82 2.17
C GLY A 21 -5.21 10.95 2.87
N TRP A 22 -4.45 12.01 2.57
CA TRP A 22 -3.18 12.28 3.24
C TRP A 22 -3.37 12.52 4.74
N GLN A 23 -4.42 13.24 5.16
CA GLN A 23 -4.74 13.45 6.58
C GLN A 23 -5.12 12.15 7.29
N TYR A 24 -5.85 11.25 6.61
CA TYR A 24 -6.27 9.95 7.14
C TYR A 24 -5.08 9.06 7.46
N ILE A 25 -4.08 8.99 6.57
CA ILE A 25 -2.91 8.11 6.78
C ILE A 25 -1.82 8.71 7.69
N SER A 26 -1.88 10.02 7.98
CA SER A 26 -0.83 10.73 8.74
C SER A 26 -1.22 11.12 10.17
N GLY A 27 -2.28 10.53 10.74
CA GLY A 27 -2.73 10.80 12.11
C GLY A 27 -3.30 12.20 12.34
N SER A 28 -3.71 12.89 11.28
CA SER A 28 -4.34 14.21 11.40
C SER A 28 -5.85 14.12 11.65
N LEU A 29 -6.50 13.04 11.21
CA LEU A 29 -7.91 12.77 11.48
C LEU A 29 -8.07 11.96 12.77
N PRO A 30 -9.10 12.24 13.59
CA PRO A 30 -9.32 11.57 14.87
C PRO A 30 -9.66 10.07 14.72
N ASP A 31 -10.20 9.67 13.58
CA ASP A 31 -10.57 8.30 13.20
C ASP A 31 -9.63 7.71 12.13
N GLY A 32 -8.53 8.41 11.84
CA GLY A 32 -7.51 7.97 10.89
C GLY A 32 -6.50 6.98 11.47
N HIS A 33 -5.46 6.69 10.68
CA HIS A 33 -4.32 5.93 11.14
C HIS A 33 -3.49 6.75 12.13
N GLU A 34 -3.03 6.12 13.20
CA GLU A 34 -2.09 6.75 14.13
C GLU A 34 -0.74 7.03 13.45
N LEU A 35 -0.14 8.19 13.71
CA LEU A 35 1.15 8.58 13.10
C LEU A 35 2.30 7.60 13.45
N GLY A 36 2.23 6.96 14.62
CA GLY A 36 3.23 5.97 15.07
C GLY A 36 3.00 4.55 14.55
N ARG A 37 1.91 4.31 13.81
CA ARG A 37 1.58 2.99 13.28
C ARG A 37 2.50 2.64 12.12
N LEU A 38 3.14 1.49 12.21
CA LEU A 38 3.84 0.85 11.10
C LEU A 38 3.15 -0.48 10.79
N ASP A 39 2.61 -0.59 9.57
CA ASP A 39 1.94 -1.81 9.14
C ASP A 39 2.96 -2.90 8.76
N ASN A 40 2.66 -4.15 9.13
CA ASN A 40 3.46 -5.31 8.73
C ASN A 40 3.06 -5.75 7.29
N PRO A 41 3.99 -5.75 6.31
CA PRO A 41 3.72 -6.15 4.94
C PRO A 41 3.10 -7.55 4.78
N GLU A 42 3.55 -8.54 5.57
CA GLU A 42 3.01 -9.91 5.52
C GLU A 42 1.52 -9.92 5.87
N VAL A 43 1.15 -9.24 6.96
CA VAL A 43 -0.24 -9.17 7.44
C VAL A 43 -1.11 -8.40 6.45
N GLN A 44 -0.61 -7.31 5.86
CA GLN A 44 -1.37 -6.57 4.84
C GLN A 44 -1.54 -7.40 3.55
N GLY A 45 -0.50 -8.10 3.13
CA GLY A 45 -0.52 -8.98 1.96
C GLY A 45 -1.54 -10.10 2.12
N GLN A 46 -1.52 -10.82 3.25
CA GLN A 46 -2.51 -11.86 3.54
C GLN A 46 -3.95 -11.32 3.57
N LYS A 47 -4.15 -10.07 4.02
CA LYS A 47 -5.48 -9.45 4.12
C LYS A 47 -6.03 -8.99 2.78
N TYR A 48 -5.20 -8.41 1.91
CA TYR A 48 -5.66 -7.72 0.69
C TYR A 48 -5.26 -8.42 -0.61
N ASP A 49 -4.30 -9.34 -0.58
CA ASP A 49 -3.82 -10.14 -1.72
C ASP A 49 -3.45 -11.57 -1.25
N PRO A 50 -4.41 -12.36 -0.73
CA PRO A 50 -4.13 -13.63 -0.07
C PRO A 50 -3.44 -14.67 -0.97
N ASP A 51 -3.69 -14.61 -2.29
CA ASP A 51 -3.09 -15.51 -3.28
C ASP A 51 -1.82 -14.94 -3.93
N GLY A 52 -1.49 -13.68 -3.63
CA GLY A 52 -0.34 -12.98 -4.20
C GLY A 52 -0.50 -12.57 -5.66
N GLU A 53 -1.70 -12.69 -6.24
CA GLU A 53 -1.94 -12.46 -7.67
C GLU A 53 -1.60 -11.01 -8.08
N TYR A 54 -1.86 -10.05 -7.19
CA TYR A 54 -1.52 -8.65 -7.44
C TYR A 54 -0.01 -8.48 -7.59
N VAL A 55 0.77 -9.04 -6.65
CA VAL A 55 2.24 -8.98 -6.71
C VAL A 55 2.77 -9.67 -7.97
N ARG A 56 2.27 -10.85 -8.32
CA ARG A 56 2.72 -11.58 -9.52
C ARG A 56 2.41 -10.84 -10.83
N THR A 57 1.35 -10.05 -10.85
CA THR A 57 0.94 -9.26 -12.01
C THR A 57 1.86 -8.05 -12.22
N TRP A 58 2.16 -7.32 -11.15
CA TRP A 58 2.91 -6.06 -11.23
C TRP A 58 4.42 -6.21 -11.05
N ILE A 59 4.88 -7.31 -10.43
CA ILE A 59 6.29 -7.64 -10.21
C ILE A 59 6.54 -9.08 -10.73
N PRO A 60 6.60 -9.27 -12.06
CA PRO A 60 6.68 -10.61 -12.66
C PRO A 60 7.95 -11.39 -12.28
N GLU A 61 9.00 -10.72 -11.79
CA GLU A 61 10.22 -11.35 -11.29
C GLU A 61 9.95 -12.26 -10.08
N LEU A 62 8.90 -11.96 -9.30
CA LEU A 62 8.47 -12.74 -8.14
C LEU A 62 7.40 -13.78 -8.48
N ALA A 63 6.98 -13.89 -9.74
CA ALA A 63 5.83 -14.71 -10.15
C ALA A 63 5.95 -16.21 -9.86
N ARG A 64 7.14 -16.72 -9.54
CA ARG A 64 7.37 -18.14 -9.17
C ARG A 64 7.59 -18.37 -7.68
N MET A 65 7.64 -17.30 -6.88
CA MET A 65 7.80 -17.40 -5.43
C MET A 65 6.60 -18.12 -4.82
N PRO A 66 6.78 -19.02 -3.83
CA PRO A 66 5.65 -19.61 -3.11
C PRO A 66 4.78 -18.51 -2.48
N GLY A 67 3.47 -18.73 -2.43
CA GLY A 67 2.52 -17.73 -1.89
C GLY A 67 2.80 -17.35 -0.43
N GLU A 68 3.39 -18.27 0.35
CA GLU A 68 3.85 -18.00 1.72
C GLU A 68 4.82 -16.81 1.75
N TRP A 69 5.83 -16.78 0.87
CA TRP A 69 6.92 -15.79 0.93
C TRP A 69 6.69 -14.54 0.08
N ILE A 70 5.63 -14.51 -0.73
CA ILE A 70 5.47 -13.47 -1.78
C ILE A 70 5.36 -12.06 -1.21
N HIS A 71 4.87 -11.92 0.03
CA HIS A 71 4.70 -10.64 0.72
C HIS A 71 5.85 -10.29 1.67
N HIS A 72 6.78 -11.22 1.90
CA HIS A 72 7.97 -11.06 2.73
C HIS A 72 9.16 -11.88 2.18
N PRO A 73 9.62 -11.58 0.95
CA PRO A 73 10.64 -12.36 0.25
C PRO A 73 11.99 -12.41 0.96
N TRP A 74 12.25 -11.51 1.92
CA TRP A 74 13.48 -11.46 2.71
C TRP A 74 13.53 -12.51 3.82
N ASP A 75 12.41 -13.11 4.19
CA ASP A 75 12.33 -14.17 5.22
C ASP A 75 12.29 -15.59 4.63
N ALA A 76 12.41 -15.72 3.29
CA ALA A 76 12.28 -16.96 2.54
C ALA A 76 13.47 -17.94 2.65
#